data_AF-A0A430RWG7-F1
#
_entry.id   AF-A0A430RWG7-F1
#
_cell.length_a   1.000
_cell.length_b   1.000
_cell.length_c   1.000
_cell.angle_alpha   90.00
_cell.angle_beta   90.00
_cell.angle_gamma   90.00
#
_symmetry.space_group_name_H-M   'P 1'
#
loop_
_entity.id
_entity.type
_entity.pdbx_description
1 polymer ?
#
loop_
_entity_poly.entity_id
_entity_poly.type
_entity_poly.pdbx_seq_one_letter_code
_entity_poly.pdbx_strand_id
1 'polypeptide(L)'
;MKRFLHLLLLLALVPSLLALPPRLRAERPGPVVLLLDAEALREEAQSQGKSLLEVLESYRPLGVRGVAFPERLVKDWVGQGELLYRSGRELLEAGLPAKPNWYYLRGNRELLELLQAAYDLPHEWVGPWLGFPLDVQAFPAFYPLEEVRAAKEAGFFVAVRPINQRYRRLDASLPIVPKEADAVVFAGLEALGYPYRLEEAQERVPVPVALIEGTPQPGLAAYREKGILRLFSLRYEWQLTLTPEEAADKYVLAARERGHQLLYLRPYPYRQDTEHLLRRIQEGLEASHIPLGHPVVREFTPSPLRLAAWVGVVSGLGLLALGLSVYGPGVAFLLLLLALGYAGSQAGALLAALVFPVLGFLGPRNGLWMWLRTLGYALAGTVFLSALGSTPETILGLQAFKGVSLTLLVPPLLVALSFLDRNYKETLTRLFLHPLRLGEVALAGMALALLLLALLRRGNEAPLVPDLELKLRSLLQDLMVRPRFKEVFGHALFPLALLLPWPRWVQNGLLFLATLGIASILNTFSHFHTPLPISFFRVVNGALLGVSLGLLGVMLVRRLRAWWLE
;
A
#
# COMPACT_ATOMS: atom_id res chain seq x y z
N MET A 1 -24.48 9.63 -33.77
CA MET A 1 -23.62 10.09 -32.65
C MET A 1 -23.24 8.97 -31.66
N LYS A 2 -24.18 8.34 -30.92
CA LYS A 2 -23.83 7.28 -29.93
C LYS A 2 -22.98 6.14 -30.53
N ARG A 3 -23.36 5.56 -31.68
CA ARG A 3 -22.59 4.48 -32.34
C ARG A 3 -21.14 4.88 -32.66
N PHE A 4 -20.92 6.11 -33.10
CA PHE A 4 -19.60 6.66 -33.38
C PHE A 4 -18.75 6.75 -32.10
N LEU A 5 -19.32 7.21 -30.98
CA LEU A 5 -18.61 7.25 -29.69
C LEU A 5 -18.25 5.84 -29.18
N HIS A 6 -19.10 4.83 -29.40
CA HIS A 6 -18.75 3.44 -29.06
C HIS A 6 -17.60 2.93 -29.94
N LEU A 7 -17.59 3.25 -31.23
CA LEU A 7 -16.49 2.90 -32.14
C LEU A 7 -15.17 3.53 -31.69
N LEU A 8 -15.17 4.83 -31.37
CA LEU A 8 -13.98 5.52 -30.86
C LEU A 8 -13.48 4.93 -29.54
N LEU A 9 -14.39 4.57 -28.64
CA LEU A 9 -14.05 3.91 -27.37
C LEU A 9 -13.37 2.56 -27.62
N LEU A 10 -13.90 1.74 -28.52
CA LEU A 10 -13.31 0.44 -28.88
C LEU A 10 -11.94 0.60 -29.56
N LEU A 11 -11.81 1.56 -30.48
CA LEU A 11 -10.54 1.86 -31.15
C LEU A 11 -9.47 2.38 -30.18
N ALA A 12 -9.88 3.16 -29.16
CA ALA A 12 -8.97 3.65 -28.12
C ALA A 12 -8.50 2.55 -27.16
N LEU A 13 -9.27 1.48 -26.99
CA LEU A 13 -8.98 0.42 -26.02
C LEU A 13 -7.70 -0.35 -26.38
N VAL A 14 -7.49 -0.66 -27.66
CA VAL A 14 -6.33 -1.42 -28.15
C VAL A 14 -4.99 -0.72 -27.84
N PRO A 15 -4.73 0.53 -28.29
CA PRO A 15 -3.50 1.23 -27.95
C PRO A 15 -3.34 1.47 -26.44
N SER A 16 -4.46 1.65 -25.71
CA SER A 16 -4.42 1.79 -24.25
C SER A 16 -3.96 0.50 -23.56
N LEU A 17 -4.39 -0.67 -24.03
CA LEU A 17 -3.89 -1.97 -23.55
C LEU A 17 -2.41 -2.14 -23.88
N LEU A 18 -1.99 -1.77 -25.09
CA LEU A 18 -0.58 -1.81 -25.52
C LEU A 18 0.31 -0.81 -24.77
N ALA A 19 -0.27 0.13 -24.01
CA ALA A 19 0.47 1.06 -23.16
C ALA A 19 0.85 0.46 -21.78
N LEU A 20 0.19 -0.62 -21.34
CA LEU A 20 0.39 -1.25 -20.02
C LEU A 20 1.60 -2.20 -19.88
N PRO A 21 2.19 -2.82 -20.93
CA PRO A 21 3.31 -3.74 -20.78
C PRO A 21 4.52 -3.22 -19.98
N PRO A 22 4.96 -1.94 -20.12
CA PRO A 22 6.04 -1.41 -19.29
C PRO A 22 5.75 -1.51 -17.79
N ARG A 23 4.54 -1.14 -17.38
CA ARG A 23 4.07 -1.29 -15.99
C ARG A 23 4.03 -2.76 -15.57
N LEU A 24 3.46 -3.64 -16.40
CA LEU A 24 3.35 -5.06 -16.07
C LEU A 24 4.72 -5.73 -15.89
N ARG A 25 5.74 -5.29 -16.63
CA ARG A 25 7.12 -5.75 -16.45
C ARG A 25 7.71 -5.25 -15.12
N ALA A 26 7.49 -3.98 -14.78
CA ALA A 26 7.95 -3.40 -13.51
C ALA A 26 7.25 -4.00 -12.29
N GLU A 27 5.99 -4.45 -12.42
CA GLU A 27 5.22 -5.06 -11.34
C GLU A 27 5.51 -6.56 -11.13
N ARG A 28 6.38 -7.19 -11.94
CA ARG A 28 6.73 -8.60 -11.79
C ARG A 28 7.24 -8.89 -10.38
N PRO A 29 6.69 -9.89 -9.66
CA PRO A 29 7.15 -10.24 -8.32
C PRO A 29 8.64 -10.60 -8.26
N GLY A 30 9.30 -10.21 -7.18
CA GLY A 30 10.71 -10.46 -6.95
C GLY A 30 11.69 -9.70 -7.87
N PRO A 31 12.98 -10.10 -7.88
CA PRO A 31 13.60 -10.97 -6.86
C PRO A 31 13.46 -10.37 -5.45
N VAL A 32 13.38 -11.25 -4.44
CA VAL A 32 13.14 -10.91 -3.04
C VAL A 32 14.36 -11.26 -2.20
N VAL A 33 14.73 -10.39 -1.26
CA VAL A 33 15.74 -10.68 -0.25
C VAL A 33 15.11 -10.76 1.13
N LEU A 34 15.44 -11.82 1.86
CA LEU A 34 15.14 -11.95 3.29
C LEU A 34 16.25 -11.26 4.07
N LEU A 35 15.88 -10.22 4.79
CA LEU A 35 16.76 -9.33 5.56
C LEU A 35 16.55 -9.58 7.05
N LEU A 36 17.56 -10.08 7.76
CA LEU A 36 17.52 -10.15 9.23
C LEU A 36 18.10 -8.88 9.87
N ASP A 37 17.50 -8.48 10.99
CA ASP A 37 17.98 -7.38 11.83
C ASP A 37 19.29 -7.77 12.55
N ALA A 38 20.38 -7.03 12.29
CA ALA A 38 21.70 -7.34 12.84
C ALA A 38 21.77 -7.20 14.37
N GLU A 39 21.09 -6.21 14.95
CA GLU A 39 21.12 -6.01 16.41
C GLU A 39 20.37 -7.13 17.11
N ALA A 40 19.21 -7.53 16.57
CA ALA A 40 18.45 -8.64 17.13
C ALA A 40 19.21 -9.98 17.04
N LEU A 41 19.95 -10.22 15.95
CA LEU A 41 20.80 -11.40 15.83
C LEU A 41 22.05 -11.35 16.72
N ARG A 42 22.53 -10.15 17.09
CA ARG A 42 23.73 -10.05 17.93
C ARG A 42 23.48 -10.54 19.34
N GLU A 43 22.29 -10.30 19.89
CA GLU A 43 21.89 -10.90 21.17
C GLU A 43 21.93 -12.43 21.11
N GLU A 44 21.41 -13.03 20.02
CA GLU A 44 21.53 -14.48 19.78
C GLU A 44 23.00 -14.92 19.69
N ALA A 45 23.82 -14.20 18.92
CA ALA A 45 25.23 -14.52 18.72
C ALA A 45 26.01 -14.50 20.04
N GLN A 46 25.82 -13.45 20.85
CA GLN A 46 26.43 -13.30 22.16
C GLN A 46 26.01 -14.43 23.12
N SER A 47 24.73 -14.80 23.13
CA SER A 47 24.24 -15.90 23.98
C SER A 47 24.85 -17.26 23.63
N GLN A 48 25.31 -17.43 22.39
CA GLN A 48 25.93 -18.67 21.88
C GLN A 48 27.47 -18.59 21.82
N GLY A 49 28.07 -17.46 22.18
CA GLY A 49 29.51 -17.24 22.02
C GLY A 49 30.00 -17.27 20.56
N LYS A 50 29.11 -16.93 19.60
CA LYS A 50 29.41 -16.90 18.16
C LYS A 50 29.53 -15.46 17.67
N SER A 51 30.19 -15.29 16.53
CA SER A 51 30.16 -14.03 15.78
C SER A 51 28.81 -13.83 15.09
N LEU A 52 28.46 -12.57 14.79
CA LEU A 52 27.27 -12.23 14.02
C LEU A 52 27.26 -12.94 12.65
N LEU A 53 28.41 -13.01 11.98
CA LEU A 53 28.54 -13.64 10.68
C LEU A 53 28.24 -15.15 10.74
N GLU A 54 28.75 -15.86 11.76
CA GLU A 54 28.46 -17.29 11.94
C GLU A 54 26.96 -17.56 12.14
N VAL A 55 26.27 -16.70 12.91
CA VAL A 55 24.82 -16.82 13.09
C VAL A 55 24.08 -16.53 11.78
N LEU A 56 24.46 -15.48 11.04
CA LEU A 56 23.89 -15.17 9.73
C LEU A 56 24.08 -16.31 8.72
N GLU A 57 25.28 -16.89 8.64
CA GLU A 57 25.59 -18.04 7.79
C GLU A 57 24.73 -19.26 8.15
N SER A 58 24.42 -19.44 9.44
CA SER A 58 23.55 -20.55 9.87
C SER A 58 22.11 -20.42 9.36
N TYR A 59 21.64 -19.21 9.03
CA TYR A 59 20.32 -18.97 8.43
C TYR A 59 20.34 -18.94 6.89
N ARG A 60 21.52 -18.94 6.25
CA ARG A 60 21.67 -18.92 4.79
C ARG A 60 20.97 -20.10 4.08
N PRO A 61 21.02 -21.35 4.59
CA PRO A 61 20.27 -22.47 4.01
C PRO A 61 18.75 -22.26 4.00
N LEU A 62 18.23 -21.38 4.86
CA LEU A 62 16.81 -21.02 4.96
C LEU A 62 16.46 -19.78 4.10
N GLY A 63 17.32 -19.43 3.15
CA GLY A 63 17.07 -18.37 2.18
C GLY A 63 17.45 -16.96 2.64
N VAL A 64 18.02 -16.80 3.84
CA VAL A 64 18.51 -15.50 4.31
C VAL A 64 19.74 -15.09 3.50
N ARG A 65 19.60 -13.98 2.77
CA ARG A 65 20.63 -13.44 1.88
C ARG A 65 20.88 -11.96 2.12
N GLY A 66 20.26 -11.38 3.14
CA GLY A 66 20.52 -9.99 3.52
C GLY A 66 20.53 -9.80 5.03
N VAL A 67 21.19 -8.72 5.42
CA VAL A 67 21.24 -8.24 6.79
C VAL A 67 21.01 -6.73 6.82
N ALA A 68 20.25 -6.26 7.80
CA ALA A 68 20.02 -4.86 8.03
C ALA A 68 20.78 -4.39 9.28
N PHE A 69 21.70 -3.46 9.11
CA PHE A 69 22.46 -2.82 10.18
C PHE A 69 21.82 -1.50 10.57
N PRO A 70 21.10 -1.42 11.70
CA PRO A 70 20.74 -0.13 12.23
C PRO A 70 21.97 0.63 12.69
N GLU A 71 21.93 1.94 12.54
CA GLU A 71 22.95 2.79 13.11
C GLU A 71 22.84 2.75 14.63
N ARG A 72 23.98 2.52 15.30
CA ARG A 72 24.03 2.45 16.75
C ARG A 72 23.99 3.84 17.35
N LEU A 73 23.51 3.93 18.57
CA LEU A 73 23.61 5.11 19.40
C LEU A 73 24.88 5.02 20.25
N VAL A 74 25.37 6.16 20.75
CA VAL A 74 26.52 6.18 21.67
C VAL A 74 26.28 5.25 22.88
N LYS A 75 25.07 5.23 23.43
CA LYS A 75 24.72 4.33 24.55
C LYS A 75 24.89 2.85 24.23
N ASP A 76 24.73 2.45 22.97
CA ASP A 76 24.84 1.05 22.58
C ASP A 76 26.31 0.60 22.62
N TRP A 77 27.22 1.48 22.18
CA TRP A 77 28.67 1.29 22.34
C TRP A 77 29.11 1.31 23.81
N VAL A 78 28.47 2.14 24.63
CA VAL A 78 28.71 2.16 26.08
C VAL A 78 28.24 0.86 26.74
N GLY A 79 27.06 0.37 26.38
CA GLY A 79 26.53 -0.90 26.86
C GLY A 79 27.40 -2.11 26.50
N GLN A 80 28.13 -2.04 25.37
CA GLN A 80 29.07 -3.06 24.93
C GLN A 80 30.48 -2.91 25.51
N GLY A 81 30.76 -1.80 26.22
CA GLY A 81 32.07 -1.54 26.82
C GLY A 81 33.13 -0.97 25.86
N GLU A 82 32.77 -0.70 24.60
CA GLU A 82 33.65 -0.05 23.62
C GLU A 82 33.89 1.43 23.95
N LEU A 83 32.89 2.06 24.57
CA LEU A 83 32.97 3.41 25.10
C LEU A 83 32.62 3.43 26.59
N LEU A 84 33.22 4.38 27.30
CA LEU A 84 32.87 4.76 28.66
C LEU A 84 32.23 6.14 28.61
N TYR A 85 31.14 6.29 29.35
CA TYR A 85 30.43 7.56 29.50
C TYR A 85 30.51 8.05 30.93
N ARG A 86 30.85 9.33 31.11
CA ARG A 86 30.89 10.00 32.42
C ARG A 86 30.35 11.41 32.32
N SER A 87 29.70 11.87 33.37
CA SER A 87 29.36 13.30 33.50
C SER A 87 30.61 14.11 33.83
N GLY A 88 30.61 15.39 33.46
CA GLY A 88 31.72 16.28 33.77
C GLY A 88 31.93 16.50 35.28
N ARG A 89 30.86 16.38 36.08
CA ARG A 89 30.96 16.38 37.55
C ARG A 89 31.78 15.19 38.07
N GLU A 90 31.53 13.99 37.55
CA GLU A 90 32.29 12.80 37.93
C GLU A 90 33.77 12.93 37.58
N LEU A 91 34.09 13.52 36.41
CA LEU A 91 35.49 13.74 36.03
C LEU A 91 36.16 14.82 36.88
N LEU A 92 35.44 15.88 37.27
CA LEU A 92 35.93 16.89 38.22
C LEU A 92 36.21 16.29 39.60
N GLU A 93 35.30 15.45 40.11
CA GLU A 93 35.50 14.73 41.36
C GLU A 93 36.70 13.79 41.30
N ALA A 94 37.00 13.23 40.12
CA ALA A 94 38.20 12.46 39.84
C ALA A 94 39.48 13.31 39.64
N GLY A 95 39.41 14.64 39.83
CA GLY A 95 40.54 15.56 39.74
C GLY A 95 40.93 15.97 38.32
N LEU A 96 40.09 15.69 37.31
CA LEU A 96 40.35 16.10 35.93
C LEU A 96 39.74 17.50 35.67
N PRO A 97 40.37 18.33 34.80
CA PRO A 97 39.89 19.68 34.49
C PRO A 97 38.69 19.66 33.50
N ALA A 98 37.63 18.93 33.86
CA ALA A 98 36.41 18.80 33.07
C ALA A 98 35.41 19.91 33.40
N LYS A 99 34.56 20.27 32.43
CA LYS A 99 33.42 21.19 32.67
C LYS A 99 32.25 20.42 33.31
N PRO A 100 31.62 20.93 34.40
CA PRO A 100 30.65 20.17 35.18
C PRO A 100 29.35 19.84 34.42
N ASN A 101 28.93 20.68 33.47
CA ASN A 101 27.70 20.49 32.70
C ASN A 101 27.93 19.85 31.32
N TRP A 102 29.10 19.22 31.13
CA TRP A 102 29.46 18.52 29.91
C TRP A 102 29.44 17.01 30.12
N TYR A 103 29.44 16.27 29.03
CA TYR A 103 29.36 14.82 29.00
C TYR A 103 30.54 14.27 28.21
N TYR A 104 31.21 13.28 28.77
CA TYR A 104 32.51 12.84 28.30
C TYR A 104 32.50 11.37 27.92
N LEU A 105 33.16 11.07 26.80
CA LEU A 105 33.35 9.74 26.24
C LEU A 105 34.82 9.36 26.21
N ARG A 106 35.15 8.11 26.56
CA ARG A 106 36.50 7.54 26.45
C ARG A 106 36.40 6.12 25.92
N GLY A 107 37.33 5.68 25.08
CA GLY A 107 37.33 4.31 24.54
C GLY A 107 38.05 4.24 23.21
N ASN A 108 37.45 3.55 22.24
CA ASN A 108 37.97 3.43 20.88
C ASN A 108 38.27 4.82 20.27
N ARG A 109 39.54 5.07 19.91
CA ARG A 109 40.01 6.38 19.47
C ARG A 109 39.41 6.80 18.12
N GLU A 110 39.33 5.88 17.17
CA GLU A 110 38.81 6.14 15.83
C GLU A 110 37.32 6.52 15.90
N LEU A 111 36.53 5.81 16.71
CA LEU A 111 35.12 6.13 16.92
C LEU A 111 34.93 7.52 17.55
N LEU A 112 35.77 7.89 18.53
CA LEU A 112 35.71 9.22 19.14
C LEU A 112 36.06 10.33 18.14
N GLU A 113 37.07 10.12 17.30
CA GLU A 113 37.44 11.08 16.24
C GLU A 113 36.33 11.23 15.20
N LEU A 114 35.67 10.13 14.83
CA LEU A 114 34.48 10.15 13.98
C LEU A 114 33.34 10.93 14.64
N LEU A 115 33.05 10.69 15.92
CA LEU A 115 32.01 11.41 16.67
C LEU A 115 32.32 12.91 16.77
N GLN A 116 33.59 13.28 17.00
CA GLN A 116 34.03 14.67 17.01
C GLN A 116 33.75 15.35 15.66
N ALA A 117 34.06 14.68 14.54
CA ALA A 117 33.81 15.20 13.21
C ALA A 117 32.32 15.20 12.84
N ALA A 118 31.54 14.28 13.40
CA ALA A 118 30.14 14.04 13.06
C ALA A 118 29.18 15.13 13.55
N TYR A 119 29.54 15.87 14.59
CA TYR A 119 28.61 16.79 15.25
C TYR A 119 29.07 18.23 15.20
N ASP A 120 28.17 19.11 14.76
CA ASP A 120 28.38 20.56 14.83
C ASP A 120 28.09 21.08 16.23
N LEU A 121 28.91 20.64 17.17
CA LEU A 121 28.85 21.01 18.58
C LEU A 121 30.24 21.45 19.06
N PRO A 122 30.30 22.39 20.01
CA PRO A 122 31.51 22.60 20.78
C PRO A 122 31.98 21.27 21.37
N HIS A 123 33.27 21.00 21.29
CA HIS A 123 33.86 19.79 21.85
C HIS A 123 35.22 20.12 22.46
N GLU A 124 35.67 19.29 23.39
CA GLU A 124 37.00 19.41 23.99
C GLU A 124 37.59 18.05 24.33
N TRP A 125 38.91 17.99 24.42
CA TRP A 125 39.63 16.80 24.88
C TRP A 125 40.20 17.07 26.28
N VAL A 126 39.84 16.23 27.24
CA VAL A 126 40.42 16.21 28.59
C VAL A 126 41.19 14.90 28.75
N GLY A 127 42.46 14.93 28.34
CA GLY A 127 43.27 13.71 28.19
C GLY A 127 42.62 12.76 27.16
N PRO A 128 42.27 11.51 27.52
CA PRO A 128 41.62 10.57 26.62
C PRO A 128 40.10 10.76 26.47
N TRP A 129 39.52 11.75 27.16
CA TRP A 129 38.08 11.98 27.16
C TRP A 129 37.67 13.04 26.13
N LEU A 130 36.76 12.68 25.22
CA LEU A 130 36.09 13.63 24.32
C LEU A 130 34.80 14.14 24.99
N GLY A 131 34.71 15.44 25.21
CA GLY A 131 33.60 16.10 25.87
C GLY A 131 32.67 16.84 24.91
N PHE A 132 31.36 16.78 25.17
CA PHE A 132 30.33 17.57 24.52
C PHE A 132 29.44 18.29 25.54
N PRO A 133 28.84 19.45 25.20
CA PRO A 133 27.95 20.21 26.09
C PRO A 133 26.53 19.61 26.20
N LEU A 134 26.20 18.60 25.39
CA LEU A 134 24.90 17.93 25.38
C LEU A 134 25.09 16.44 25.70
N ASP A 135 24.05 15.83 26.26
CA ASP A 135 24.04 14.37 26.45
C ASP A 135 23.96 13.69 25.08
N VAL A 136 25.07 13.07 24.69
CA VAL A 136 25.25 12.41 23.41
C VAL A 136 24.87 10.93 23.44
N GLN A 137 24.38 10.37 24.56
CA GLN A 137 24.03 8.95 24.63
C GLN A 137 23.04 8.50 23.55
N ALA A 138 22.06 9.36 23.21
CA ALA A 138 21.07 9.12 22.17
C ALA A 138 21.51 9.59 20.77
N PHE A 139 22.78 9.98 20.60
CA PHE A 139 23.29 10.45 19.33
C PHE A 139 23.73 9.27 18.46
N PRO A 140 23.46 9.31 17.13
CA PRO A 140 23.94 8.30 16.19
C PRO A 140 25.47 8.18 16.16
N ALA A 141 25.99 7.00 16.39
CA ALA A 141 27.40 6.68 16.52
C ALA A 141 27.83 5.62 15.51
N PHE A 142 27.36 5.75 14.26
CA PHE A 142 27.75 4.92 13.13
C PHE A 142 27.46 3.41 13.34
N TYR A 143 28.01 2.58 12.46
CA TYR A 143 27.81 1.14 12.42
C TYR A 143 29.08 0.42 12.89
N PRO A 144 28.99 -0.86 13.32
CA PRO A 144 30.16 -1.72 13.40
C PRO A 144 30.70 -2.00 11.98
N LEU A 145 31.57 -1.12 11.48
CA LEU A 145 32.02 -1.12 10.08
C LEU A 145 32.73 -2.42 9.67
N GLU A 146 33.42 -3.07 10.60
CA GLU A 146 34.04 -4.37 10.35
C GLU A 146 33.00 -5.47 10.11
N GLU A 147 31.94 -5.53 10.92
CA GLU A 147 30.83 -6.48 10.73
C GLU A 147 30.09 -6.22 9.41
N VAL A 148 29.87 -4.94 9.07
CA VAL A 148 29.24 -4.53 7.81
C VAL A 148 30.08 -5.02 6.62
N ARG A 149 31.40 -4.82 6.68
CA ARG A 149 32.34 -5.28 5.65
C ARG A 149 32.37 -6.80 5.54
N ALA A 150 32.47 -7.50 6.66
CA ALA A 150 32.48 -8.96 6.70
C ALA A 150 31.19 -9.56 6.11
N ALA A 151 30.02 -8.99 6.42
CA ALA A 151 28.76 -9.44 5.83
C ALA A 151 28.72 -9.21 4.31
N LYS A 152 29.24 -8.07 3.84
CA LYS A 152 29.31 -7.75 2.41
C LYS A 152 30.25 -8.69 1.65
N GLU A 153 31.44 -8.94 2.20
CA GLU A 153 32.44 -9.86 1.64
C GLU A 153 31.93 -11.30 1.59
N ALA A 154 31.15 -11.71 2.59
CA ALA A 154 30.47 -12.99 2.59
C ALA A 154 29.34 -13.09 1.56
N GLY A 155 28.99 -12.01 0.85
CA GLY A 155 27.98 -11.99 -0.22
C GLY A 155 26.56 -11.72 0.24
N PHE A 156 26.35 -11.21 1.46
CA PHE A 156 25.02 -10.75 1.88
C PHE A 156 24.68 -9.39 1.24
N PHE A 157 23.40 -9.19 0.95
CA PHE A 157 22.82 -7.88 0.66
C PHE A 157 22.76 -7.05 1.94
N VAL A 158 23.44 -5.91 1.96
CA VAL A 158 23.60 -5.09 3.16
C VAL A 158 22.66 -3.90 3.09
N ALA A 159 21.69 -3.84 3.99
CA ALA A 159 20.88 -2.64 4.22
C ALA A 159 21.40 -1.90 5.44
N VAL A 160 21.55 -0.57 5.36
CA VAL A 160 21.92 0.25 6.52
C VAL A 160 20.77 1.16 6.93
N ARG A 161 20.64 1.45 8.23
CA ARG A 161 19.57 2.28 8.78
C ARG A 161 20.10 3.53 9.47
N PRO A 162 20.45 4.58 8.70
CA PRO A 162 20.92 5.82 9.29
C PRO A 162 19.80 6.51 10.05
N ILE A 163 20.16 7.18 11.14
CA ILE A 163 19.26 7.94 11.98
C ILE A 163 19.40 9.43 11.64
N ASN A 164 18.26 10.09 11.41
CA ASN A 164 18.21 11.53 11.20
C ASN A 164 18.48 12.26 12.53
N GLN A 165 19.48 13.14 12.58
CA GLN A 165 19.78 13.95 13.76
C GLN A 165 20.18 15.38 13.38
N ARG A 166 19.55 16.37 14.01
CA ARG A 166 19.65 17.80 13.70
C ARG A 166 21.07 18.38 13.79
N TYR A 167 21.87 17.91 14.75
CA TYR A 167 23.24 18.39 14.99
C TYR A 167 24.29 17.68 14.15
N ARG A 168 23.90 16.64 13.40
CA ARG A 168 24.84 15.81 12.66
C ARG A 168 25.28 16.52 11.38
N ARG A 169 26.57 16.58 11.14
CA ARG A 169 27.14 17.03 9.85
C ARG A 169 26.92 15.95 8.80
N LEU A 170 26.52 16.36 7.61
CA LEU A 170 26.34 15.49 6.45
C LEU A 170 27.56 15.63 5.54
N ASP A 171 28.70 15.15 6.00
CA ASP A 171 29.99 15.22 5.30
C ASP A 171 30.29 13.92 4.53
N ALA A 172 31.04 14.02 3.42
CA ALA A 172 31.43 12.88 2.60
C ALA A 172 32.41 11.92 3.30
N SER A 173 33.22 12.47 4.20
CA SER A 173 34.24 11.74 4.96
C SER A 173 33.63 10.84 6.04
N LEU A 174 32.38 11.09 6.43
CA LEU A 174 31.70 10.36 7.49
C LEU A 174 30.99 9.12 6.91
N PRO A 175 31.10 7.95 7.55
CA PRO A 175 30.47 6.72 7.09
C PRO A 175 28.97 6.67 7.45
N ILE A 176 28.20 7.71 7.08
CA ILE A 176 26.75 7.81 7.30
C ILE A 176 26.02 6.70 6.51
N VAL A 177 26.48 6.49 5.27
CA VAL A 177 26.13 5.34 4.44
C VAL A 177 27.47 4.71 4.01
N PRO A 178 27.87 3.59 4.62
CA PRO A 178 29.08 2.88 4.23
C PRO A 178 29.04 2.45 2.76
N LYS A 179 30.21 2.39 2.10
CA LYS A 179 30.34 1.99 0.69
C LYS A 179 29.85 0.55 0.43
N GLU A 180 29.84 -0.28 1.47
CA GLU A 180 29.39 -1.67 1.45
C GLU A 180 27.86 -1.80 1.43
N ALA A 181 27.11 -0.73 1.74
CA ALA A 181 25.65 -0.75 1.72
C ALA A 181 25.11 -0.93 0.29
N ASP A 182 24.08 -1.76 0.14
CA ASP A 182 23.32 -1.94 -1.09
C ASP A 182 22.01 -1.14 -1.10
N ALA A 183 21.48 -0.81 0.08
CA ALA A 183 20.29 -0.01 0.24
C ALA A 183 20.25 0.72 1.59
N VAL A 184 19.48 1.79 1.65
CA VAL A 184 19.21 2.55 2.88
C VAL A 184 17.77 2.32 3.32
N VAL A 185 17.58 1.94 4.58
CA VAL A 185 16.27 1.84 5.24
C VAL A 185 16.26 2.84 6.39
N PHE A 186 15.78 4.07 6.19
CA PHE A 186 15.83 5.11 7.21
C PHE A 186 15.26 4.64 8.55
N ALA A 187 16.00 4.88 9.63
CA ALA A 187 15.55 4.58 10.97
C ALA A 187 14.58 5.66 11.46
N GLY A 188 13.51 5.25 12.14
CA GLY A 188 12.49 6.15 12.66
C GLY A 188 11.44 6.56 11.62
N LEU A 189 10.83 7.73 11.84
CA LEU A 189 9.65 8.20 11.09
C LEU A 189 9.97 9.21 9.99
N GLU A 190 11.24 9.56 9.79
CA GLU A 190 11.65 10.61 8.85
C GLU A 190 12.86 10.15 8.02
N ALA A 191 13.00 10.71 6.81
CA ALA A 191 14.19 10.51 6.01
C ALA A 191 15.37 11.35 6.53
N LEU A 192 16.60 10.89 6.25
CA LEU A 192 17.81 11.64 6.57
C LEU A 192 17.76 13.05 5.95
N GLY A 193 18.15 14.07 6.72
CA GLY A 193 18.16 15.47 6.28
C GLY A 193 16.82 16.19 6.33
N TYR A 194 15.71 15.50 6.63
CA TYR A 194 14.43 16.17 6.83
C TYR A 194 14.45 17.04 8.11
N PRO A 195 13.79 18.22 8.13
CA PRO A 195 13.13 18.91 7.01
C PRO A 195 14.04 19.87 6.22
N TYR A 196 15.20 20.26 6.74
CA TYR A 196 15.94 21.44 6.25
C TYR A 196 17.19 21.14 5.39
N ARG A 197 17.64 19.88 5.31
CA ARG A 197 18.94 19.47 4.73
C ARG A 197 18.80 18.28 3.78
N LEU A 198 17.66 18.15 3.11
CA LEU A 198 17.39 17.03 2.20
C LEU A 198 18.37 17.01 1.02
N GLU A 199 18.70 18.16 0.45
CA GLU A 199 19.65 18.27 -0.68
C GLU A 199 21.03 17.75 -0.30
N GLU A 200 21.58 18.22 0.82
CA GLU A 200 22.85 17.71 1.37
C GLU A 200 22.79 16.20 1.63
N ALA A 201 21.68 15.70 2.18
CA ALA A 201 21.52 14.30 2.51
C ALA A 201 21.40 13.38 1.27
N GLN A 202 20.78 13.85 0.18
CA GLN A 202 20.69 13.13 -1.09
C GLN A 202 22.07 12.84 -1.69
N GLU A 203 23.03 13.75 -1.54
CA GLU A 203 24.41 13.53 -1.99
C GLU A 203 25.12 12.43 -1.19
N ARG A 204 24.71 12.22 0.07
CA ARG A 204 25.29 11.19 0.96
C ARG A 204 24.66 9.81 0.81
N VAL A 205 23.59 9.67 0.03
CA VAL A 205 22.92 8.39 -0.21
C VAL A 205 23.09 7.99 -1.68
N PRO A 206 24.14 7.21 -2.02
CA PRO A 206 24.39 6.79 -3.39
C PRO A 206 23.58 5.55 -3.82
N VAL A 207 22.85 4.93 -2.90
CA VAL A 207 22.14 3.66 -3.10
C VAL A 207 20.63 3.82 -3.00
N PRO A 208 19.84 2.85 -3.51
CA PRO A 208 18.39 2.88 -3.40
C PRO A 208 17.90 2.97 -1.96
N VAL A 209 16.75 3.63 -1.79
CA VAL A 209 16.12 3.82 -0.49
C VAL A 209 14.88 2.92 -0.36
N ALA A 210 14.67 2.36 0.82
CA ALA A 210 13.52 1.53 1.12
C ALA A 210 12.30 2.36 1.54
N LEU A 211 11.16 2.11 0.90
CA LEU A 211 9.84 2.55 1.34
C LEU A 211 9.22 1.48 2.25
N ILE A 212 9.04 1.81 3.52
CA ILE A 212 8.45 0.92 4.53
C ILE A 212 6.92 0.96 4.42
N GLU A 213 6.29 -0.19 4.19
CA GLU A 213 4.83 -0.26 4.14
C GLU A 213 4.18 0.17 5.46
N GLY A 214 3.17 1.04 5.37
CA GLY A 214 2.42 1.53 6.52
C GLY A 214 3.15 2.56 7.39
N THR A 215 4.38 2.93 7.05
CA THR A 215 5.17 3.94 7.78
C THR A 215 5.61 5.04 6.82
N PRO A 216 4.75 6.04 6.52
CA PRO A 216 5.12 7.14 5.64
C PRO A 216 6.22 7.97 6.31
N GLN A 217 7.35 8.16 5.62
CA GLN A 217 8.48 8.94 6.11
C GLN A 217 8.58 10.27 5.35
N PRO A 218 8.37 11.43 6.00
CA PRO A 218 8.60 12.73 5.38
C PRO A 218 10.03 12.84 4.82
N GLY A 219 10.17 13.48 3.66
CA GLY A 219 11.44 13.63 2.96
C GLY A 219 11.85 12.44 2.07
N LEU A 220 11.23 11.25 2.21
CA LEU A 220 11.58 10.06 1.41
C LEU A 220 11.48 10.30 -0.09
N ALA A 221 10.47 11.05 -0.54
CA ALA A 221 10.23 11.34 -1.95
C ALA A 221 11.40 12.10 -2.62
N ALA A 222 12.23 12.81 -1.84
CA ALA A 222 13.44 13.46 -2.36
C ALA A 222 14.43 12.41 -2.90
N TYR A 223 14.51 11.22 -2.31
CA TYR A 223 15.46 10.17 -2.71
C TYR A 223 15.04 9.36 -3.93
N ARG A 224 13.98 9.77 -4.63
CA ARG A 224 13.43 9.01 -5.75
C ARG A 224 14.45 8.71 -6.85
N GLU A 225 15.32 9.66 -7.17
CA GLU A 225 16.34 9.50 -8.23
C GLU A 225 17.40 8.46 -7.87
N LYS A 226 17.54 8.09 -6.58
CA LYS A 226 18.41 7.01 -6.14
C LYS A 226 17.78 5.63 -6.36
N GLY A 227 16.49 5.59 -6.68
CA GLY A 227 15.69 4.38 -6.77
C GLY A 227 15.02 4.03 -5.44
N ILE A 228 13.80 3.49 -5.54
CA ILE A 228 13.01 3.07 -4.37
C ILE A 228 12.77 1.56 -4.39
N LEU A 229 13.08 0.91 -3.28
CA LEU A 229 12.77 -0.50 -3.02
C LEU A 229 11.62 -0.58 -2.03
N ARG A 230 10.67 -1.49 -2.25
CA ARG A 230 9.54 -1.67 -1.33
C ARG A 230 9.91 -2.66 -0.23
N LEU A 231 9.75 -2.23 1.02
CA LEU A 231 10.05 -3.01 2.21
C LEU A 231 8.79 -3.36 2.99
N PHE A 232 8.70 -4.64 3.37
CA PHE A 232 7.69 -5.12 4.31
C PHE A 232 8.36 -5.53 5.62
N SER A 233 7.79 -5.07 6.73
CA SER A 233 8.19 -5.42 8.08
C SER A 233 6.96 -5.50 8.97
N LEU A 234 6.96 -6.44 9.92
CA LEU A 234 6.01 -6.45 11.02
C LEU A 234 6.55 -5.64 12.20
N ARG A 235 5.67 -4.96 12.94
CA ARG A 235 6.04 -4.46 14.27
C ARG A 235 6.34 -5.66 15.16
N TYR A 236 7.42 -5.60 15.93
CA TYR A 236 7.90 -6.76 16.66
C TYR A 236 6.89 -7.26 17.69
N GLU A 237 6.26 -6.33 18.40
CA GLU A 237 5.22 -6.61 19.39
C GLU A 237 4.04 -7.35 18.76
N TRP A 238 3.68 -6.98 17.52
CA TRP A 238 2.62 -7.66 16.78
C TRP A 238 3.08 -9.01 16.23
N GLN A 239 4.32 -9.12 15.75
CA GLN A 239 4.89 -10.38 15.29
C GLN A 239 4.85 -11.46 16.39
N LEU A 240 5.14 -11.08 17.64
CA LEU A 240 5.10 -11.99 18.79
C LEU A 240 3.69 -12.51 19.13
N THR A 241 2.63 -11.85 18.65
CA THR A 241 1.24 -12.33 18.81
C THR A 241 0.83 -13.36 17.76
N LEU A 242 1.65 -13.57 16.73
CA LEU A 242 1.36 -14.42 15.58
C LEU A 242 2.18 -15.71 15.68
N THR A 243 1.60 -16.82 15.22
CA THR A 243 2.41 -18.02 14.99
C THR A 243 3.40 -17.78 13.84
N PRO A 244 4.52 -18.53 13.77
CA PRO A 244 5.48 -18.34 12.68
C PRO A 244 4.85 -18.57 11.29
N GLU A 245 3.85 -19.43 11.16
CA GLU A 245 3.08 -19.67 9.93
C GLU A 245 2.24 -18.45 9.55
N GLU A 246 1.48 -17.88 10.50
CA GLU A 246 0.67 -16.68 10.26
C GLU A 246 1.53 -15.47 9.88
N ALA A 247 2.71 -15.35 10.49
CA ALA A 247 3.70 -14.34 10.13
C ALA A 247 4.26 -14.60 8.72
N ALA A 248 4.66 -15.84 8.42
CA ALA A 248 5.18 -16.24 7.10
C ALA A 248 4.18 -15.89 5.98
N ASP A 249 2.91 -16.21 6.16
CA ASP A 249 1.85 -15.91 5.20
C ASP A 249 1.76 -14.41 4.89
N LYS A 250 1.95 -13.54 5.89
CA LYS A 250 1.95 -12.09 5.67
C LYS A 250 3.15 -11.64 4.84
N TYR A 251 4.34 -12.22 5.08
CA TYR A 251 5.54 -11.95 4.30
C TYR A 251 5.41 -12.42 2.85
N VAL A 252 4.93 -13.65 2.64
CA VAL A 252 4.68 -14.20 1.29
C VAL A 252 3.63 -13.37 0.56
N LEU A 253 2.55 -12.97 1.22
CA LEU A 253 1.54 -12.07 0.67
C LEU A 253 2.11 -10.69 0.30
N ALA A 254 3.04 -10.18 1.11
CA ALA A 254 3.72 -8.91 0.83
C ALA A 254 4.52 -8.97 -0.47
N ALA A 255 5.27 -10.05 -0.69
CA ALA A 255 6.02 -10.27 -1.92
C ALA A 255 5.08 -10.52 -3.13
N ARG A 256 4.16 -11.48 -2.99
CA ARG A 256 3.29 -11.97 -4.07
C ARG A 256 2.26 -10.95 -4.53
N GLU A 257 1.53 -10.33 -3.61
CA GLU A 257 0.38 -9.49 -3.95
C GLU A 257 0.68 -7.99 -3.92
N ARG A 258 1.77 -7.58 -3.27
CA ARG A 258 2.12 -6.16 -3.11
C ARG A 258 3.50 -5.82 -3.67
N GLY A 259 4.24 -6.81 -4.17
CA GLY A 259 5.50 -6.61 -4.87
C GLY A 259 6.64 -6.09 -3.99
N HIS A 260 6.63 -6.39 -2.68
CA HIS A 260 7.76 -6.07 -1.81
C HIS A 260 8.97 -6.93 -2.17
N GLN A 261 10.15 -6.31 -2.18
CA GLN A 261 11.42 -6.97 -2.52
C GLN A 261 12.32 -7.10 -1.30
N LEU A 262 12.18 -6.21 -0.32
CA LEU A 262 12.88 -6.29 0.97
C LEU A 262 11.92 -6.86 2.01
N LEU A 263 12.16 -8.09 2.47
CA LEU A 263 11.40 -8.69 3.57
C LEU A 263 12.24 -8.59 4.84
N TYR A 264 11.95 -7.56 5.64
CA TYR A 264 12.67 -7.27 6.87
C TYR A 264 12.09 -8.09 8.02
N LEU A 265 12.94 -8.89 8.64
CA LEU A 265 12.59 -9.91 9.61
C LEU A 265 13.33 -9.64 10.92
N ARG A 266 12.63 -9.81 12.04
CA ARG A 266 13.24 -9.90 13.36
C ARG A 266 13.09 -11.34 13.84
N PRO A 267 14.12 -11.96 14.42
CA PRO A 267 14.03 -13.31 14.97
C PRO A 267 12.97 -13.36 16.08
N TYR A 268 12.31 -14.51 16.20
CA TYR A 268 11.53 -14.85 17.39
C TYR A 268 12.46 -15.12 18.58
N PRO A 269 11.94 -15.08 19.83
CA PRO A 269 12.74 -15.37 21.02
C PRO A 269 13.40 -16.74 20.99
N TYR A 270 12.74 -17.72 20.38
CA TYR A 270 13.29 -19.05 20.15
C TYR A 270 13.74 -19.21 18.70
N ARG A 271 14.97 -19.70 18.53
CA ARG A 271 15.58 -19.97 17.23
C ARG A 271 14.72 -20.89 16.35
N GLN A 272 14.12 -21.92 16.93
CA GLN A 272 13.28 -22.90 16.23
C GLN A 272 12.08 -22.24 15.54
N ASP A 273 11.46 -21.26 16.19
CA ASP A 273 10.33 -20.49 15.63
C ASP A 273 10.80 -19.61 14.47
N THR A 274 11.99 -19.01 14.58
CA THR A 274 12.62 -18.25 13.50
C THR A 274 12.93 -19.15 12.30
N GLU A 275 13.49 -20.33 12.53
CA GLU A 275 13.75 -21.30 11.47
C GLU A 275 12.45 -21.79 10.82
N HIS A 276 11.39 -21.99 11.60
CA HIS A 276 10.07 -22.36 11.07
C HIS A 276 9.47 -21.25 10.20
N LEU A 277 9.49 -19.99 10.67
CA LEU A 277 9.09 -18.81 9.90
C LEU A 277 9.81 -18.76 8.54
N LEU A 278 11.13 -18.87 8.55
CA LEU A 278 11.96 -18.76 7.35
C LEU A 278 11.67 -19.88 6.35
N ARG A 279 11.54 -21.14 6.81
CA ARG A 279 11.15 -22.28 5.95
C ARG A 279 9.81 -22.05 5.29
N ARG A 280 8.79 -21.62 6.06
CA ARG A 280 7.45 -21.36 5.53
C ARG A 280 7.43 -20.20 4.53
N ILE A 281 8.24 -19.16 4.75
CA ILE A 281 8.43 -18.09 3.77
C ILE A 281 9.05 -18.64 2.49
N GLN A 282 10.11 -19.43 2.59
CA GLN A 282 10.78 -20.01 1.43
C GLN A 282 9.83 -20.88 0.61
N GLU A 283 9.13 -21.82 1.25
CA GLU A 283 8.13 -22.68 0.61
C GLU A 283 7.03 -21.85 -0.10
N GLY A 284 6.53 -20.81 0.55
CA GLY A 284 5.49 -19.94 -0.03
C GLY A 284 5.98 -19.10 -1.22
N LEU A 285 7.24 -18.64 -1.20
CA LEU A 285 7.87 -17.94 -2.32
C LEU A 285 8.14 -18.87 -3.49
N GLU A 286 8.63 -20.09 -3.23
CA GLU A 286 8.86 -21.12 -4.24
C GLU A 286 7.55 -21.54 -4.92
N ALA A 287 6.50 -21.83 -4.13
CA ALA A 287 5.17 -22.13 -4.67
C ALA A 287 4.61 -20.98 -5.53
N SER A 288 4.96 -19.74 -5.19
CA SER A 288 4.57 -18.53 -5.94
C SER A 288 5.49 -18.20 -7.10
N HIS A 289 6.54 -19.00 -7.37
CA HIS A 289 7.55 -18.79 -8.39
C HIS A 289 8.27 -17.42 -8.26
N ILE A 290 8.48 -16.97 -7.01
CA ILE A 290 9.15 -15.71 -6.70
C ILE A 290 10.61 -16.01 -6.32
N PRO A 291 11.60 -15.60 -7.14
CA PRO A 291 12.98 -15.95 -6.88
C PRO A 291 13.54 -15.16 -5.67
N LEU A 292 14.31 -15.87 -4.83
CA LEU A 292 15.19 -15.24 -3.85
C LEU A 292 16.43 -14.68 -4.56
N GLY A 293 16.80 -13.44 -4.26
CA GLY A 293 17.94 -12.78 -4.90
C GLY A 293 18.04 -11.30 -4.57
N HIS A 294 19.00 -10.64 -5.21
CA HIS A 294 19.24 -9.22 -4.98
C HIS A 294 18.10 -8.39 -5.60
N PRO A 295 17.46 -7.50 -4.83
CA PRO A 295 16.36 -6.69 -5.29
C PRO A 295 16.85 -5.70 -6.36
N VAL A 296 16.00 -5.44 -7.36
CA VAL A 296 16.29 -4.50 -8.44
C VAL A 296 15.26 -3.37 -8.40
N VAL A 297 15.72 -2.12 -8.51
CA VAL A 297 14.85 -0.95 -8.57
C VAL A 297 13.92 -1.06 -9.78
N ARG A 298 12.63 -0.87 -9.54
CA ARG A 298 11.59 -0.99 -10.56
C ARG A 298 11.32 0.37 -11.19
N GLU A 299 12.00 0.63 -12.29
CA GLU A 299 11.74 1.80 -13.12
C GLU A 299 11.06 1.41 -14.43
N PHE A 300 10.20 2.30 -14.91
CA PHE A 300 9.64 2.19 -16.26
C PHE A 300 9.25 3.56 -16.78
N THR A 301 9.30 3.70 -18.09
CA THR A 301 8.78 4.87 -18.80
C THR A 301 7.38 4.58 -19.32
N PRO A 302 6.38 5.43 -19.01
CA PRO A 302 5.03 5.26 -19.56
C PRO A 302 5.05 5.34 -21.09
N SER A 303 4.41 4.38 -21.75
CA SER A 303 4.30 4.37 -23.22
C SER A 303 3.50 5.58 -23.73
N PRO A 304 3.92 6.23 -24.84
CA PRO A 304 3.16 7.34 -25.43
C PRO A 304 1.77 6.91 -25.93
N LEU A 305 1.57 5.61 -26.21
CA LEU A 305 0.26 5.05 -26.57
C LEU A 305 -0.82 5.30 -25.51
N ARG A 306 -0.42 5.58 -24.26
CA ARG A 306 -1.36 5.95 -23.19
C ARG A 306 -2.23 7.16 -23.55
N LEU A 307 -1.77 8.05 -24.42
CA LEU A 307 -2.55 9.22 -24.83
C LEU A 307 -3.83 8.83 -25.58
N ALA A 308 -3.86 7.65 -26.24
CA ALA A 308 -5.08 7.15 -26.87
C ALA A 308 -6.20 6.91 -25.85
N ALA A 309 -5.88 6.67 -24.58
CA ALA A 309 -6.87 6.51 -23.53
C ALA A 309 -7.71 7.78 -23.32
N TRP A 310 -7.19 8.98 -23.63
CA TRP A 310 -7.99 10.21 -23.61
C TRP A 310 -9.15 10.16 -24.61
N VAL A 311 -8.96 9.58 -25.79
CA VAL A 311 -10.04 9.39 -26.78
C VAL A 311 -11.13 8.49 -26.19
N GLY A 312 -10.75 7.43 -25.49
CA GLY A 312 -11.68 6.55 -24.79
C GLY A 312 -12.44 7.26 -23.67
N VAL A 313 -11.74 8.04 -22.84
CA VAL A 313 -12.32 8.79 -21.73
C VAL A 313 -13.29 9.87 -22.21
N VAL A 314 -12.91 10.66 -23.22
CA VAL A 314 -13.76 11.69 -23.81
C VAL A 314 -14.97 11.06 -24.51
N SER A 315 -14.79 9.91 -25.18
CA SER A 315 -15.91 9.16 -25.76
C SER A 315 -16.89 8.67 -24.69
N GLY A 316 -16.37 8.14 -23.58
CA GLY A 316 -17.16 7.75 -22.41
C GLY A 316 -17.92 8.94 -21.81
N LEU A 317 -17.27 10.10 -21.67
CA LEU A 317 -17.89 11.33 -21.19
C LEU A 317 -19.02 11.80 -22.13
N GLY A 318 -18.81 11.70 -23.45
CA GLY A 318 -19.84 11.96 -24.44
C GLY A 318 -21.02 10.97 -24.35
N LEU A 319 -20.77 9.69 -24.07
CA LEU A 319 -21.82 8.71 -23.84
C LEU A 319 -22.63 9.01 -22.58
N LEU A 320 -21.98 9.48 -21.51
CA LEU A 320 -22.66 9.97 -20.30
C LEU A 320 -23.54 11.19 -20.62
N ALA A 321 -22.99 12.17 -21.33
CA ALA A 321 -23.70 13.38 -21.73
C ALA A 321 -24.99 13.10 -22.52
N LEU A 322 -24.96 12.07 -23.38
CA LEU A 322 -26.12 11.65 -24.19
C LEU A 322 -27.00 10.59 -23.53
N GLY A 323 -26.54 10.00 -22.43
CA GLY A 323 -27.22 8.92 -21.72
C GLY A 323 -28.05 9.41 -20.53
N LEU A 324 -27.63 10.49 -19.87
CA LEU A 324 -28.38 11.08 -18.76
C LEU A 324 -29.66 11.78 -19.26
N SER A 325 -30.75 11.55 -18.54
CA SER A 325 -32.08 12.13 -18.82
C SER A 325 -32.15 13.62 -18.49
N VAL A 326 -31.42 14.07 -17.46
CA VAL A 326 -31.45 15.43 -16.92
C VAL A 326 -30.06 16.08 -17.00
N TYR A 327 -29.98 17.25 -17.64
CA TYR A 327 -28.76 18.08 -17.77
C TYR A 327 -27.49 17.33 -18.22
N GLY A 328 -27.61 16.26 -19.01
CA GLY A 328 -26.48 15.39 -19.36
C GLY A 328 -25.20 16.11 -19.82
N PRO A 329 -25.25 17.02 -20.82
CA PRO A 329 -24.08 17.79 -21.24
C PRO A 329 -23.51 18.69 -20.14
N GLY A 330 -24.36 19.30 -19.31
CA GLY A 330 -23.94 20.16 -18.20
C GLY A 330 -23.24 19.36 -17.09
N VAL A 331 -23.77 18.17 -16.75
CA VAL A 331 -23.14 17.25 -15.79
C VAL A 331 -21.79 16.77 -16.32
N ALA A 332 -21.72 16.38 -17.59
CA ALA A 332 -20.46 15.96 -18.21
C ALA A 332 -19.41 17.09 -18.22
N PHE A 333 -19.83 18.32 -18.53
CA PHE A 333 -18.95 19.49 -18.48
C PHE A 333 -18.47 19.79 -17.05
N LEU A 334 -19.36 19.72 -16.06
CA LEU A 334 -19.00 19.91 -14.65
C LEU A 334 -18.01 18.84 -14.17
N LEU A 335 -18.19 17.57 -14.56
CA LEU A 335 -17.25 16.50 -14.24
C LEU A 335 -15.87 16.73 -14.88
N LEU A 336 -15.84 17.25 -16.12
CA LEU A 336 -14.59 17.62 -16.77
C LEU A 336 -13.87 18.75 -16.00
N LEU A 337 -14.59 19.81 -15.64
CA LEU A 337 -14.03 20.91 -14.84
C LEU A 337 -13.55 20.44 -13.47
N LEU A 338 -14.34 19.61 -12.79
CA LEU A 338 -13.97 19.00 -11.52
C LEU A 338 -12.68 18.19 -11.66
N ALA A 339 -12.59 17.34 -12.68
CA ALA A 339 -11.42 16.49 -12.87
C ALA A 339 -10.16 17.30 -13.19
N LEU A 340 -10.26 18.29 -14.09
CA LEU A 340 -9.15 19.17 -14.44
C LEU A 340 -8.70 20.03 -13.25
N GLY A 341 -9.65 20.64 -12.53
CA GLY A 341 -9.36 21.51 -11.39
C GLY A 341 -8.85 20.77 -10.15
N TYR A 342 -9.42 19.60 -9.83
CA TYR A 342 -9.08 18.85 -8.62
C TYR A 342 -7.87 17.91 -8.81
N ALA A 343 -7.84 17.16 -9.92
CA ALA A 343 -6.86 16.10 -10.14
C ALA A 343 -5.70 16.51 -11.07
N GLY A 344 -5.81 17.63 -11.79
CA GLY A 344 -4.74 18.15 -12.65
C GLY A 344 -4.26 17.12 -13.67
N SER A 345 -2.99 16.71 -13.58
CA SER A 345 -2.39 15.69 -14.46
C SER A 345 -3.09 14.32 -14.40
N GLN A 346 -3.81 14.02 -13.31
CA GLN A 346 -4.56 12.77 -13.15
C GLN A 346 -6.03 12.87 -13.60
N ALA A 347 -6.45 13.99 -14.20
CA ALA A 347 -7.84 14.24 -14.59
C ALA A 347 -8.44 13.13 -15.47
N GLY A 348 -7.69 12.64 -16.44
CA GLY A 348 -8.19 11.59 -17.35
C GLY A 348 -8.43 10.25 -16.64
N ALA A 349 -7.54 9.88 -15.70
CA ALA A 349 -7.73 8.69 -14.87
C ALA A 349 -8.92 8.84 -13.91
N LEU A 350 -9.12 10.04 -13.33
CA LEU A 350 -10.29 10.34 -12.52
C LEU A 350 -11.58 10.27 -13.34
N LEU A 351 -11.63 10.88 -14.52
CA LEU A 351 -12.81 10.78 -15.40
C LEU A 351 -13.12 9.34 -15.78
N ALA A 352 -12.11 8.52 -16.08
CA ALA A 352 -12.29 7.09 -16.31
C ALA A 352 -12.95 6.40 -15.10
N ALA A 353 -12.46 6.67 -13.89
CA ALA A 353 -13.02 6.14 -12.64
C ALA A 353 -14.47 6.58 -12.38
N LEU A 354 -14.83 7.82 -12.68
CA LEU A 354 -16.16 8.34 -12.36
C LEU A 354 -17.23 7.97 -13.40
N VAL A 355 -16.85 7.92 -14.69
CA VAL A 355 -17.81 7.80 -15.80
C VAL A 355 -18.11 6.34 -16.13
N PHE A 356 -17.10 5.49 -16.27
CA PHE A 356 -17.26 4.13 -16.81
C PHE A 356 -18.12 3.19 -15.96
N PRO A 357 -18.12 3.28 -14.61
CA PRO A 357 -19.05 2.49 -13.79
C PRO A 357 -20.53 2.79 -14.09
N VAL A 358 -20.83 3.99 -14.61
CA VAL A 358 -22.21 4.48 -14.83
C VAL A 358 -22.73 4.08 -16.20
N LEU A 359 -21.88 4.02 -17.23
CA LEU A 359 -22.29 3.90 -18.63
C LEU A 359 -23.21 2.70 -18.91
N GLY A 360 -22.94 1.57 -18.25
CA GLY A 360 -23.78 0.39 -18.42
C GLY A 360 -25.19 0.54 -17.86
N PHE A 361 -25.43 1.45 -16.90
CA PHE A 361 -26.75 1.72 -16.35
C PHE A 361 -27.62 2.60 -17.26
N LEU A 362 -27.02 3.34 -18.19
CA LEU A 362 -27.72 4.25 -19.10
C LEU A 362 -28.42 3.56 -20.29
N GLY A 363 -28.23 2.26 -20.46
CA GLY A 363 -28.85 1.46 -21.52
C GLY A 363 -30.09 0.67 -21.04
N PRO A 364 -30.69 -0.17 -21.91
CA PRO A 364 -31.86 -0.97 -21.55
C PRO A 364 -31.60 -1.94 -20.38
N ARG A 365 -32.64 -2.20 -19.58
CA ARG A 365 -32.66 -3.14 -18.43
C ARG A 365 -32.99 -4.57 -18.88
N ASN A 366 -32.13 -5.17 -19.70
CA ASN A 366 -32.36 -6.48 -20.31
C ASN A 366 -31.73 -7.64 -19.50
N GLY A 367 -32.02 -7.70 -18.20
CA GLY A 367 -31.55 -8.78 -17.33
C GLY A 367 -30.02 -8.79 -17.17
N LEU A 368 -29.42 -9.98 -17.18
CA LEU A 368 -27.97 -10.16 -17.00
C LEU A 368 -27.12 -9.49 -18.10
N TRP A 369 -27.70 -9.16 -19.25
CA TRP A 369 -26.96 -8.39 -20.26
C TRP A 369 -26.64 -6.96 -19.81
N MET A 370 -27.48 -6.37 -18.96
CA MET A 370 -27.17 -5.10 -18.31
C MET A 370 -25.93 -5.23 -17.41
N TRP A 371 -25.83 -6.32 -16.64
CA TRP A 371 -24.66 -6.64 -15.80
C TRP A 371 -23.39 -6.85 -16.65
N LEU A 372 -23.49 -7.61 -17.74
CA LEU A 372 -22.33 -7.84 -18.61
C LEU A 372 -21.86 -6.54 -19.25
N ARG A 373 -22.79 -5.69 -19.68
CA ARG A 373 -22.50 -4.36 -20.22
C ARG A 373 -21.85 -3.45 -19.17
N THR A 374 -22.37 -3.39 -17.94
CA THR A 374 -21.77 -2.57 -16.86
C THR A 374 -20.37 -3.05 -16.52
N LEU A 375 -20.16 -4.37 -16.42
CA LEU A 375 -18.84 -4.95 -16.21
C LEU A 375 -17.88 -4.64 -17.35
N GLY A 376 -18.32 -4.78 -18.61
CA GLY A 376 -17.51 -4.47 -19.79
C GLY A 376 -17.07 -3.01 -19.84
N TYR A 377 -17.98 -2.06 -19.54
CA TYR A 377 -17.59 -0.65 -19.40
C TYR A 377 -16.63 -0.44 -18.23
N ALA A 378 -16.88 -1.04 -17.07
CA ALA A 378 -15.99 -0.89 -15.92
C ALA A 378 -14.57 -1.38 -16.25
N LEU A 379 -14.42 -2.53 -16.92
CA LEU A 379 -13.14 -3.07 -17.35
C LEU A 379 -12.46 -2.21 -18.44
N ALA A 380 -13.21 -1.65 -19.39
CA ALA A 380 -12.64 -0.66 -20.30
C ALA A 380 -12.14 0.59 -19.54
N GLY A 381 -12.91 1.03 -18.54
CA GLY A 381 -12.55 2.11 -17.64
C GLY A 381 -11.27 1.82 -16.84
N THR A 382 -11.07 0.60 -16.34
CA THR A 382 -9.84 0.23 -15.62
C THR A 382 -8.63 0.27 -16.53
N VAL A 383 -8.76 -0.09 -17.81
CA VAL A 383 -7.68 0.04 -18.80
C VAL A 383 -7.32 1.50 -19.01
N PHE A 384 -8.29 2.39 -19.25
CA PHE A 384 -8.02 3.81 -19.46
C PHE A 384 -7.46 4.49 -18.21
N LEU A 385 -8.03 4.18 -17.04
CA LEU A 385 -7.53 4.63 -15.74
C LEU A 385 -6.09 4.21 -15.54
N SER A 386 -5.77 2.94 -15.82
CA SER A 386 -4.42 2.41 -15.68
C SER A 386 -3.48 3.06 -16.68
N ALA A 387 -3.85 3.20 -17.95
CA ALA A 387 -2.98 3.79 -18.97
C ALA A 387 -2.60 5.25 -18.61
N LEU A 388 -3.58 6.05 -18.18
CA LEU A 388 -3.36 7.47 -17.87
C LEU A 388 -2.75 7.70 -16.48
N GLY A 389 -3.12 6.88 -15.49
CA GLY A 389 -2.72 7.06 -14.10
C GLY A 389 -1.43 6.35 -13.70
N SER A 390 -0.92 5.40 -14.50
CA SER A 390 0.30 4.65 -14.18
C SER A 390 1.55 5.48 -14.38
N THR A 391 2.16 5.89 -13.28
CA THR A 391 3.48 6.52 -13.25
C THR A 391 4.35 5.84 -12.18
N PRO A 392 5.68 5.92 -12.25
CA PRO A 392 6.56 5.31 -11.24
C PRO A 392 6.21 5.74 -9.80
N GLU A 393 5.86 7.01 -9.59
CA GLU A 393 5.50 7.60 -8.29
C GLU A 393 4.20 7.04 -7.74
N THR A 394 3.20 6.86 -8.60
CA THR A 394 1.87 6.37 -8.18
C THR A 394 1.90 4.88 -7.87
N ILE A 395 2.69 4.09 -8.62
CA ILE A 395 2.88 2.65 -8.37
C ILE A 395 3.73 2.41 -7.12
N LEU A 396 4.76 3.24 -6.88
CA LEU A 396 5.52 3.16 -5.63
C LEU A 396 4.69 3.67 -4.43
N GLY A 397 3.64 4.45 -4.66
CA GLY A 397 2.82 5.04 -3.59
C GLY A 397 3.39 6.33 -3.00
N LEU A 398 4.42 6.93 -3.63
CA LEU A 398 4.96 8.23 -3.27
C LEU A 398 3.96 9.35 -3.54
N GLN A 399 3.17 9.22 -4.61
CA GLN A 399 2.07 10.12 -4.93
C GLN A 399 0.75 9.35 -4.93
N ALA A 400 -0.13 9.65 -3.98
CA ALA A 400 -1.46 9.05 -3.94
C ALA A 400 -2.34 9.52 -5.11
N PHE A 401 -3.23 8.65 -5.56
CA PHE A 401 -4.27 9.02 -6.53
C PHE A 401 -5.24 10.04 -5.93
N LYS A 402 -5.44 11.17 -6.61
CA LYS A 402 -6.38 12.20 -6.17
C LYS A 402 -7.80 11.79 -6.54
N GLY A 403 -8.66 11.64 -5.54
CA GLY A 403 -10.09 11.36 -5.76
C GLY A 403 -10.49 9.90 -5.58
N VAL A 404 -9.67 9.05 -4.92
CA VAL A 404 -10.06 7.69 -4.51
C VAL A 404 -11.44 7.68 -3.86
N SER A 405 -11.70 8.58 -2.90
CA SER A 405 -13.00 8.69 -2.23
C SER A 405 -14.15 9.09 -3.16
N LEU A 406 -13.89 9.90 -4.19
CA LEU A 406 -14.91 10.31 -5.16
C LEU A 406 -15.38 9.13 -6.02
N THR A 407 -14.50 8.15 -6.26
CA THR A 407 -14.84 6.96 -7.07
C THR A 407 -15.98 6.13 -6.47
N LEU A 408 -16.19 6.18 -5.15
CA LEU A 408 -17.28 5.47 -4.48
C LEU A 408 -18.52 6.34 -4.25
N LEU A 409 -18.41 7.67 -4.42
CA LEU A 409 -19.50 8.62 -4.18
C LEU A 409 -20.19 9.05 -5.46
N VAL A 410 -19.42 9.49 -6.46
CA VAL A 410 -19.97 10.11 -7.68
C VAL A 410 -20.71 9.12 -8.57
N PRO A 411 -20.20 7.89 -8.85
CA PRO A 411 -20.93 6.99 -9.74
C PRO A 411 -22.33 6.59 -9.25
N PRO A 412 -22.54 6.23 -7.96
CA PRO A 412 -23.89 6.02 -7.44
C PRO A 412 -24.81 7.24 -7.61
N LEU A 413 -24.31 8.46 -7.39
CA LEU A 413 -25.08 9.69 -7.60
C LEU A 413 -25.47 9.88 -9.07
N LEU A 414 -24.56 9.59 -10.02
CA LEU A 414 -24.84 9.66 -11.44
C LEU A 414 -25.85 8.59 -11.88
N VAL A 415 -25.79 7.39 -11.30
CA VAL A 415 -26.80 6.34 -11.54
C VAL A 415 -28.15 6.74 -10.94
N ALA A 416 -28.18 7.31 -9.73
CA ALA A 416 -29.41 7.85 -9.16
C ALA A 416 -30.01 8.93 -10.09
N LEU A 417 -29.18 9.85 -10.59
CA LEU A 417 -29.60 10.89 -11.54
C LEU A 417 -30.16 10.29 -12.83
N SER A 418 -29.62 9.16 -13.30
CA SER A 418 -30.12 8.47 -14.49
C SER A 418 -31.53 7.89 -14.32
N PHE A 419 -32.00 7.71 -13.07
CA PHE A 419 -33.35 7.25 -12.77
C PHE A 419 -34.38 8.37 -12.71
N LEU A 420 -33.96 9.65 -12.65
CA LEU A 420 -34.89 10.77 -12.67
C LEU A 420 -35.44 10.98 -14.08
N ASP A 421 -36.76 11.16 -14.18
CA ASP A 421 -37.41 11.55 -15.42
C ASP A 421 -37.10 13.02 -15.77
N ARG A 422 -37.28 13.39 -17.05
CA ARG A 422 -37.09 14.78 -17.51
C ARG A 422 -37.97 15.78 -16.75
N ASN A 423 -39.15 15.35 -16.30
CA ASN A 423 -40.03 16.09 -15.40
C ASN A 423 -39.65 15.82 -13.93
N TYR A 424 -38.38 16.05 -13.59
CA TYR A 424 -37.85 15.75 -12.25
C TYR A 424 -38.60 16.48 -11.14
N LYS A 425 -39.14 17.69 -11.40
CA LYS A 425 -39.95 18.45 -10.44
C LYS A 425 -41.16 17.64 -9.97
N GLU A 426 -41.92 17.07 -10.90
CA GLU A 426 -43.10 16.26 -10.57
C GLU A 426 -42.71 14.97 -9.84
N THR A 427 -41.59 14.36 -10.23
CA THR A 427 -41.05 13.17 -9.55
C THR A 427 -40.65 13.47 -8.11
N LEU A 428 -39.98 14.61 -7.87
CA LEU A 428 -39.61 15.06 -6.53
C LEU A 428 -40.83 15.42 -5.68
N THR A 429 -41.83 16.08 -6.27
CA THR A 429 -43.09 16.38 -5.59
C THR A 429 -43.84 15.10 -5.21
N ARG A 430 -43.90 14.10 -6.10
CA ARG A 430 -44.48 12.78 -5.79
C ARG A 430 -43.70 12.05 -4.69
N LEU A 431 -42.37 12.16 -4.67
CA LEU A 431 -41.53 11.56 -3.64
C LEU A 431 -41.76 12.22 -2.28
N PHE A 432 -41.84 13.55 -2.25
CA PHE A 432 -42.07 14.33 -1.03
C PHE A 432 -43.47 14.10 -0.45
N LEU A 433 -44.47 13.92 -1.32
CA LEU A 433 -45.86 13.66 -0.92
C LEU A 433 -46.17 12.15 -0.76
N HIS A 434 -45.17 11.27 -0.90
CA HIS A 434 -45.41 9.83 -0.82
C HIS A 434 -45.76 9.42 0.63
N PRO A 435 -46.91 8.76 0.87
CA PRO A 435 -47.25 8.30 2.21
C PRO A 435 -46.27 7.18 2.62
N LEU A 436 -45.45 7.44 3.64
CA LEU A 436 -44.48 6.48 4.16
C LEU A 436 -45.20 5.31 4.81
N ARG A 437 -45.07 4.11 4.23
CA ARG A 437 -45.57 2.88 4.84
C ARG A 437 -44.58 2.40 5.89
N LEU A 438 -45.06 1.81 6.99
CA LEU A 438 -44.21 1.27 8.06
C LEU A 438 -43.17 0.27 7.53
N GLY A 439 -43.55 -0.54 6.53
CA GLY A 439 -42.63 -1.47 5.86
C GLY A 439 -41.53 -0.78 5.04
N GLU A 440 -41.80 0.38 4.43
CA GLU A 440 -40.79 1.16 3.70
C GLU A 440 -39.83 1.85 4.67
N VAL A 441 -40.34 2.36 5.79
CA VAL A 441 -39.53 2.92 6.89
C VAL A 441 -38.66 1.84 7.52
N ALA A 442 -39.18 0.63 7.75
CA ALA A 442 -38.41 -0.50 8.24
C ALA A 442 -37.32 -0.92 7.25
N LEU A 443 -37.62 -0.94 5.95
CA LEU A 443 -36.64 -1.29 4.90
C LEU A 443 -35.56 -0.21 4.75
N ALA A 444 -35.93 1.07 4.80
CA ALA A 444 -35.01 2.20 4.78
C ALA A 444 -34.15 2.25 6.04
N GLY A 445 -34.73 1.98 7.21
CA GLY A 445 -34.03 1.84 8.48
C GLY A 445 -33.05 0.68 8.46
N MET A 446 -33.42 -0.48 7.90
CA MET A 446 -32.52 -1.61 7.72
C MET A 446 -31.41 -1.31 6.70
N ALA A 447 -31.71 -0.65 5.58
CA ALA A 447 -30.71 -0.22 4.61
C ALA A 447 -29.73 0.79 5.23
N LEU A 448 -30.24 1.73 6.04
CA LEU A 448 -29.43 2.69 6.79
C LEU A 448 -28.58 2.00 7.86
N ALA A 449 -29.14 1.03 8.60
CA ALA A 449 -28.41 0.24 9.58
C ALA A 449 -27.30 -0.59 8.94
N LEU A 450 -27.55 -1.20 7.77
CA LEU A 450 -26.55 -1.92 6.99
C LEU A 450 -25.48 -0.98 6.42
N LEU A 451 -25.87 0.21 5.97
CA LEU A 451 -24.95 1.26 5.54
C LEU A 451 -24.08 1.74 6.71
N LEU A 452 -24.68 2.02 7.87
CA LEU A 452 -24.00 2.42 9.09
C LEU A 452 -23.06 1.33 9.59
N LEU A 453 -23.48 0.06 9.60
CA LEU A 453 -22.62 -1.08 9.86
C LEU A 453 -21.44 -1.12 8.87
N ALA A 454 -21.68 -0.92 7.58
CA ALA A 454 -20.62 -0.90 6.57
C ALA A 454 -19.65 0.29 6.71
N LEU A 455 -20.13 1.44 7.21
CA LEU A 455 -19.34 2.66 7.45
C LEU A 455 -18.59 2.61 8.79
N LEU A 456 -19.21 2.10 9.86
CA LEU A 456 -18.58 1.84 11.17
C LEU A 456 -17.52 0.74 11.08
N ARG A 457 -17.65 -0.18 10.11
CA ARG A 457 -16.66 -1.21 9.74
C ARG A 457 -15.43 -0.65 8.99
N ARG A 458 -15.22 0.67 8.99
CA ARG A 458 -14.08 1.34 8.36
C ARG A 458 -12.92 1.48 9.35
N GLY A 459 -12.31 0.36 9.73
CA GLY A 459 -11.16 0.28 10.61
C GLY A 459 -10.73 -1.18 10.77
N ASN A 460 -9.43 -1.45 10.78
CA ASN A 460 -8.87 -2.80 10.68
C ASN A 460 -8.96 -3.64 11.98
N GLU A 461 -9.71 -3.19 12.98
CA GLU A 461 -9.80 -3.84 14.28
C GLU A 461 -11.24 -3.76 14.81
N ALA A 462 -11.96 -4.88 14.77
CA ALA A 462 -13.19 -5.07 15.51
C ALA A 462 -13.11 -6.44 16.21
N PRO A 463 -13.20 -6.51 17.56
CA PRO A 463 -12.96 -7.72 18.35
C PRO A 463 -14.14 -8.72 18.39
N LEU A 464 -15.21 -8.50 17.63
CA LEU A 464 -16.33 -9.44 17.53
C LEU A 464 -16.65 -9.71 16.06
N VAL A 465 -15.97 -10.70 15.49
CA VAL A 465 -16.36 -11.32 14.24
C VAL A 465 -17.06 -12.64 14.58
N PRO A 466 -18.24 -12.95 14.03
CA PRO A 466 -18.81 -14.29 14.16
C PRO A 466 -17.84 -15.31 13.56
N ASP A 467 -17.51 -16.40 14.27
CA ASP A 467 -16.51 -17.40 13.84
C ASP A 467 -16.77 -17.96 12.43
N LEU A 468 -18.03 -17.92 11.96
CA LEU A 468 -18.42 -18.30 10.60
C LEU A 468 -17.88 -17.34 9.53
N GLU A 469 -17.80 -16.03 9.79
CA GLU A 469 -17.19 -15.08 8.84
C GLU A 469 -15.68 -15.29 8.79
N LEU A 470 -15.01 -15.53 9.92
CA LEU A 470 -13.57 -15.83 9.95
C LEU A 470 -13.26 -17.16 9.25
N LYS A 471 -14.08 -18.20 9.43
CA LYS A 471 -13.94 -19.50 8.75
C LYS A 471 -14.26 -19.43 7.26
N LEU A 472 -15.28 -18.68 6.85
CA LEU A 472 -15.55 -18.44 5.44
C LEU A 472 -14.43 -17.61 4.80
N ARG A 473 -13.87 -16.65 5.56
CA ARG A 473 -12.75 -15.81 5.13
C ARG A 473 -11.45 -16.61 5.01
N SER A 474 -11.17 -17.55 5.91
CA SER A 474 -10.00 -18.44 5.83
C SER A 474 -10.18 -19.49 4.72
N LEU A 475 -11.35 -20.12 4.59
CA LEU A 475 -11.65 -21.06 3.49
C LEU A 475 -11.57 -20.39 2.10
N LEU A 476 -11.99 -19.13 1.98
CA LEU A 476 -11.84 -18.34 0.75
C LEU A 476 -10.40 -17.83 0.56
N GLN A 477 -9.61 -17.68 1.62
CA GLN A 477 -8.19 -17.31 1.56
C GLN A 477 -7.32 -18.45 1.02
N ASP A 478 -7.64 -19.70 1.36
CA ASP A 478 -6.86 -20.88 0.94
C ASP A 478 -7.14 -21.31 -0.51
N LEU A 479 -8.33 -21.03 -1.04
CA LEU A 479 -8.73 -21.42 -2.40
C LEU A 479 -8.56 -20.30 -3.44
N MET A 480 -8.48 -19.03 -3.04
CA MET A 480 -8.59 -17.91 -3.98
C MET A 480 -7.96 -16.60 -3.48
N VAL A 481 -7.36 -15.84 -4.42
CA VAL A 481 -6.93 -14.45 -4.19
C VAL A 481 -8.11 -13.66 -3.61
N ARG A 482 -7.97 -13.20 -2.36
CA ARG A 482 -9.01 -12.58 -1.51
C ARG A 482 -10.06 -11.78 -2.32
N PRO A 483 -11.30 -12.28 -2.50
CA PRO A 483 -12.35 -11.49 -3.13
C PRO A 483 -12.70 -10.28 -2.25
N ARG A 484 -12.83 -9.09 -2.84
CA ARG A 484 -13.35 -7.93 -2.11
C ARG A 484 -14.82 -8.20 -1.83
N PHE A 485 -15.18 -8.50 -0.57
CA PHE A 485 -16.57 -8.75 -0.13
C PHE A 485 -17.57 -7.69 -0.65
N LYS A 486 -17.13 -6.44 -0.79
CA LYS A 486 -17.93 -5.32 -1.34
C LYS A 486 -18.30 -5.50 -2.82
N GLU A 487 -17.42 -6.10 -3.63
CA GLU A 487 -17.67 -6.39 -5.05
C GLU A 487 -18.64 -7.56 -5.22
N VAL A 488 -18.44 -8.64 -4.45
CA VAL A 488 -19.33 -9.81 -4.43
C VAL A 488 -20.78 -9.40 -4.16
N PHE A 489 -21.00 -8.57 -3.14
CA PHE A 489 -22.33 -8.06 -2.80
C PHE A 489 -22.94 -7.24 -3.93
N GLY A 490 -22.20 -6.27 -4.48
CA GLY A 490 -22.73 -5.43 -5.55
C GLY A 490 -23.07 -6.20 -6.83
N HIS A 491 -22.28 -7.23 -7.18
CA HIS A 491 -22.59 -8.10 -8.32
C HIS A 491 -23.78 -9.04 -8.05
N ALA A 492 -23.95 -9.53 -6.81
CA ALA A 492 -25.10 -10.36 -6.42
C ALA A 492 -26.44 -9.62 -6.52
N LEU A 493 -26.44 -8.30 -6.36
CA LEU A 493 -27.65 -7.48 -6.48
C LEU A 493 -28.18 -7.38 -7.92
N PHE A 494 -27.37 -7.57 -8.96
CA PHE A 494 -27.83 -7.48 -10.35
C PHE A 494 -28.90 -8.55 -10.70
N PRO A 495 -28.64 -9.86 -10.49
CA PRO A 495 -29.66 -10.88 -10.68
C PRO A 495 -30.92 -10.62 -9.83
N LEU A 496 -30.74 -10.26 -8.55
CA LEU A 496 -31.86 -9.98 -7.64
C LEU A 496 -32.72 -8.81 -8.11
N ALA A 497 -32.11 -7.72 -8.58
CA ALA A 497 -32.82 -6.54 -9.05
C ALA A 497 -33.56 -6.77 -10.38
N LEU A 498 -33.01 -7.61 -11.26
CA LEU A 498 -33.45 -7.70 -12.66
C LEU A 498 -34.26 -8.96 -12.98
N LEU A 499 -34.14 -10.05 -12.21
CA LEU A 499 -34.81 -11.32 -12.47
C LEU A 499 -36.03 -11.60 -11.57
N LEU A 500 -36.27 -10.73 -10.59
CA LEU A 500 -37.43 -10.77 -9.70
C LEU A 500 -38.41 -9.64 -10.03
N PRO A 501 -39.73 -9.85 -9.88
CA PRO A 501 -40.75 -8.89 -10.26
C PRO A 501 -40.95 -7.80 -9.20
N TRP A 502 -39.91 -7.00 -8.96
CA TRP A 502 -39.94 -5.91 -8.01
C TRP A 502 -40.69 -4.67 -8.54
N PRO A 503 -41.32 -3.87 -7.66
CA PRO A 503 -41.69 -2.50 -7.99
C PRO A 503 -40.48 -1.69 -8.45
N ARG A 504 -40.70 -0.71 -9.35
CA ARG A 504 -39.62 0.10 -9.94
C ARG A 504 -38.73 0.79 -8.91
N TRP A 505 -39.29 1.24 -7.78
CA TRP A 505 -38.51 1.91 -6.74
C TRP A 505 -37.55 0.96 -6.02
N VAL A 506 -37.97 -0.29 -5.73
CA VAL A 506 -37.10 -1.34 -5.16
C VAL A 506 -36.01 -1.70 -6.15
N GLN A 507 -36.38 -1.92 -7.42
CA GLN A 507 -35.41 -2.21 -8.48
C GLN A 507 -34.37 -1.09 -8.62
N ASN A 508 -34.79 0.18 -8.59
CA ASN A 508 -33.90 1.34 -8.63
C ASN A 508 -32.97 1.37 -7.40
N GLY A 509 -33.49 1.11 -6.20
CA GLY A 509 -32.69 1.04 -4.97
C GLY A 509 -31.62 -0.06 -5.03
N LEU A 510 -31.99 -1.26 -5.49
CA LEU A 510 -31.05 -2.37 -5.66
C LEU A 510 -29.98 -2.06 -6.72
N LEU A 511 -30.35 -1.44 -7.85
CA LEU A 511 -29.39 -1.02 -8.89
C LEU A 511 -28.47 0.12 -8.43
N PHE A 512 -28.97 1.04 -7.62
CA PHE A 512 -28.16 2.06 -6.97
C PHE A 512 -27.10 1.42 -6.07
N LEU A 513 -27.49 0.47 -5.22
CA LEU A 513 -26.54 -0.28 -4.38
C LEU A 513 -25.58 -1.13 -5.21
N ALA A 514 -26.06 -1.76 -6.29
CA ALA A 514 -25.21 -2.53 -7.21
C ALA A 514 -24.12 -1.66 -7.87
N THR A 515 -24.40 -0.36 -8.05
CA THR A 515 -23.42 0.60 -8.56
C THR A 515 -22.19 0.71 -7.65
N LEU A 516 -22.34 0.55 -6.33
CA LEU A 516 -21.20 0.55 -5.40
C LEU A 516 -20.23 -0.60 -5.70
N GLY A 517 -20.73 -1.77 -6.11
CA GLY A 517 -19.89 -2.89 -6.54
C GLY A 517 -19.11 -2.58 -7.81
N ILE A 518 -19.78 -2.02 -8.83
CA ILE A 518 -19.12 -1.63 -10.10
C ILE A 518 -18.13 -0.47 -9.88
N ALA A 519 -18.49 0.51 -9.05
CA ALA A 519 -17.61 1.61 -8.66
C ALA A 519 -16.37 1.12 -7.88
N SER A 520 -16.55 0.08 -7.05
CA SER A 520 -15.45 -0.56 -6.32
C SER A 520 -14.39 -1.13 -7.27
N ILE A 521 -14.75 -1.59 -8.47
CA ILE A 521 -13.78 -2.07 -9.47
C ILE A 521 -12.78 -0.96 -9.81
N LEU A 522 -13.26 0.24 -10.16
CA LEU A 522 -12.39 1.36 -10.51
C LEU A 522 -11.64 1.89 -9.28
N ASN A 523 -12.26 1.83 -8.09
CA ASN A 523 -11.59 2.10 -6.83
C ASN A 523 -10.44 1.10 -6.55
N THR A 524 -10.59 -0.18 -6.89
CA THR A 524 -9.54 -1.21 -6.79
C THR A 524 -8.33 -0.83 -7.65
N PHE A 525 -8.56 -0.41 -8.89
CA PHE A 525 -7.49 -0.03 -9.81
C PHE A 525 -6.90 1.36 -9.54
N SER A 526 -7.61 2.23 -8.81
CA SER A 526 -7.09 3.52 -8.32
C SER A 526 -5.97 3.37 -7.28
N HIS A 527 -5.84 2.19 -6.65
CA HIS A 527 -4.72 1.87 -5.77
C HIS A 527 -3.53 1.32 -6.59
N PHE A 528 -2.85 2.22 -7.31
CA PHE A 528 -1.77 1.89 -8.26
C PHE A 528 -0.63 1.05 -7.68
N HIS A 529 -0.42 1.09 -6.37
CA HIS A 529 0.58 0.27 -5.66
C HIS A 529 0.24 -1.23 -5.59
N THR A 530 -0.98 -1.62 -5.94
CA THR A 530 -1.35 -3.03 -6.12
C THR A 530 -1.08 -3.43 -7.56
N PRO A 531 -0.33 -4.53 -7.82
CA PRO A 531 -0.08 -5.03 -9.16
C PRO A 531 -1.37 -5.21 -9.97
N LEU A 532 -1.33 -4.81 -11.25
CA LEU A 532 -2.48 -4.90 -12.16
C LEU A 532 -3.06 -6.31 -12.28
N PRO A 533 -2.26 -7.38 -12.46
CA PRO A 533 -2.80 -8.72 -12.58
C PRO A 533 -3.58 -9.15 -11.34
N ILE A 534 -3.06 -8.81 -10.15
CA ILE A 534 -3.71 -9.14 -8.87
C ILE A 534 -5.05 -8.41 -8.75
N SER A 535 -5.09 -7.12 -9.08
CA SER A 535 -6.34 -6.34 -9.11
C SER A 535 -7.36 -6.91 -10.09
N PHE A 536 -6.91 -7.34 -11.28
CA PHE A 536 -7.77 -7.98 -12.28
C PHE A 536 -8.36 -9.30 -11.79
N PHE A 537 -7.53 -10.20 -11.24
CA PHE A 537 -8.02 -11.48 -10.70
C PHE A 537 -9.03 -11.27 -9.57
N ARG A 538 -8.80 -10.32 -8.66
CA ARG A 538 -9.75 -9.98 -7.59
C ARG A 538 -11.12 -9.58 -8.13
N VAL A 539 -11.16 -8.76 -9.18
CA VAL A 539 -12.40 -8.29 -9.80
C VAL A 539 -13.12 -9.40 -10.54
N VAL A 540 -12.41 -10.21 -11.33
CA VAL A 540 -13.02 -11.34 -12.05
C VAL A 540 -13.63 -12.33 -11.05
N ASN A 541 -12.88 -12.68 -10.01
CA ASN A 541 -13.34 -13.58 -8.96
C ASN A 541 -14.53 -13.00 -8.18
N GLY A 542 -14.47 -11.71 -7.82
CA GLY A 542 -15.57 -11.01 -7.15
C GLY A 542 -16.85 -10.97 -8.00
N ALA A 543 -16.72 -10.75 -9.31
CA ALA A 543 -17.83 -10.73 -10.25
C ALA A 543 -18.48 -12.10 -10.45
N LEU A 544 -17.67 -13.15 -10.63
CA LEU A 544 -18.15 -14.53 -10.82
C LEU A 544 -18.82 -15.07 -9.55
N LEU A 545 -18.19 -14.91 -8.38
CA LEU A 545 -18.80 -15.32 -7.12
C LEU A 545 -20.08 -14.52 -6.83
N GLY A 546 -20.05 -13.20 -7.05
CA GLY A 546 -21.19 -12.33 -6.83
C GLY A 546 -22.39 -12.70 -7.69
N VAL A 547 -22.21 -12.88 -9.01
CA VAL A 547 -23.33 -13.25 -9.89
C VAL A 547 -23.89 -14.63 -9.55
N SER A 548 -23.03 -15.61 -9.22
CA SER A 548 -23.46 -16.95 -8.79
C SER A 548 -24.31 -16.90 -7.51
N LEU A 549 -23.85 -16.17 -6.49
CA LEU A 549 -24.62 -15.96 -5.25
C LEU A 549 -25.93 -15.22 -5.49
N GLY A 550 -25.92 -14.21 -6.37
CA GLY A 550 -27.14 -13.49 -6.77
C GLY A 550 -28.17 -14.42 -7.44
N LEU A 551 -27.72 -15.31 -8.33
CA LEU A 551 -28.58 -16.29 -8.99
C LEU A 551 -29.15 -17.31 -7.99
N LEU A 552 -28.33 -17.82 -7.07
CA LEU A 552 -28.80 -18.67 -5.97
C LEU A 552 -29.85 -17.94 -5.10
N GLY A 553 -29.62 -16.65 -4.80
CA GLY A 553 -30.57 -15.81 -4.10
C GLY A 553 -31.91 -15.67 -4.85
N VAL A 554 -31.88 -15.49 -6.18
CA VAL A 554 -33.10 -15.46 -7.01
C VAL A 554 -33.86 -16.79 -6.91
N MET A 555 -33.16 -17.93 -6.96
CA MET A 555 -33.79 -19.25 -6.83
C MET A 555 -34.47 -19.40 -5.46
N LEU A 556 -33.78 -19.01 -4.38
CA LEU A 556 -34.32 -19.09 -3.02
C LEU A 556 -35.55 -18.20 -2.85
N VAL A 557 -35.50 -16.95 -3.28
CA VAL A 557 -36.62 -16.00 -3.17
C VAL A 557 -37.84 -16.49 -3.96
N ARG A 558 -37.64 -17.03 -5.17
CA ARG A 558 -38.74 -17.62 -5.94
C ARG A 558 -39.37 -18.81 -5.22
N ARG A 559 -38.56 -19.66 -4.58
CA ARG A 559 -39.03 -20.85 -3.85
C ARG A 559 -39.77 -20.46 -2.55
N LEU A 560 -39.26 -19.50 -1.80
CA LEU A 560 -39.92 -18.95 -0.61
C LEU A 560 -41.24 -18.26 -0.97
N ARG A 561 -41.27 -17.52 -2.08
CA ARG A 561 -42.51 -16.88 -2.56
C ARG A 561 -43.54 -17.92 -2.99
N ALA A 562 -43.12 -19.01 -3.62
CA ALA A 562 -44.02 -20.12 -3.94
C ALA A 562 -44.60 -20.74 -2.66
N TRP A 563 -43.75 -21.04 -1.68
CA TRP A 563 -44.17 -21.59 -0.39
C TRP A 563 -45.10 -20.67 0.44
N TRP A 564 -44.94 -19.35 0.34
CA TRP A 564 -45.76 -18.38 1.08
C TRP A 564 -47.11 -18.06 0.40
N LEU A 565 -47.20 -18.27 -0.91
CA LEU A 565 -48.42 -18.02 -1.70
C LEU A 565 -49.25 -19.29 -1.93
N GLU A 566 -48.66 -20.46 -1.71
CA GLU A 566 -49.36 -21.71 -1.39
C GLU A 566 -49.87 -21.66 0.05
#